data_AF-A0A258HA25-F1
#
_entry.id   AF-A0A258HA25-F1
#
_cell.length_a   1.000
_cell.length_b   1.000
_cell.length_c   1.000
_cell.angle_alpha   90.00
_cell.angle_beta   90.00
_cell.angle_gamma   90.00
#
_symmetry.space_group_name_H-M   'P 1'
#
loop_
_entity.id
_entity.type
_entity.pdbx_description
1 polymer ?
#
loop_
_entity_poly.entity_id
_entity_poly.type
_entity_poly.pdbx_seq_one_letter_code
_entity_poly.pdbx_strand_id
1 'polypeptide(L)'
;KGHLYGACQRDLQECRNNKYLREELAHDTLTEKLDELICPSPEIVEWLVNQLEDEYKHSNDAAEEYRKSLEIKLERLSRMDEMLYDDKLAGDITKERYEAKHKSILEQIQTVKDDLSIADSTSAQRHEEAIDLIKLTQTAKDEYLDSDITSEAKRSILTELFESVTLKDNSVSVKYTFFAESVAKRSRKTKEIMEGQNMLNRTDKNNENNRGEINKKDLKNEIYPVWQGH
;
A
#
# COMPACT_ATOMS: atom_id res chain seq x y z
N LYS A 1 -25.37 18.27 24.13
CA LYS A 1 -24.25 17.45 23.63
C LYS A 1 -24.78 16.03 23.42
N GLY A 2 -24.79 15.54 22.18
CA GLY A 2 -25.27 14.21 21.84
C GLY A 2 -24.08 13.30 21.49
N HIS A 3 -24.23 12.00 21.73
CA HIS A 3 -23.28 10.98 21.27
C HIS A 3 -23.88 10.28 20.05
N LEU A 4 -23.02 9.90 19.11
CA LEU A 4 -23.38 9.11 17.94
C LEU A 4 -23.21 7.62 18.25
N TYR A 5 -24.16 6.82 17.76
CA TYR A 5 -24.22 5.39 18.00
C TYR A 5 -24.45 4.64 16.68
N GLY A 6 -23.68 3.59 16.45
CA GLY A 6 -23.95 2.57 15.44
C GLY A 6 -24.78 1.44 16.02
N ALA A 7 -25.68 0.87 15.21
CA ALA A 7 -26.47 -0.31 15.59
C ALA A 7 -26.37 -1.37 14.49
N CYS A 8 -26.32 -2.64 14.88
CA CYS A 8 -26.45 -3.72 13.91
C CYS A 8 -27.88 -3.73 13.34
N GLN A 9 -28.00 -3.69 12.01
CA GLN A 9 -29.30 -3.70 11.33
C GLN A 9 -29.81 -5.11 10.98
N ARG A 10 -29.01 -6.16 11.24
CA ARG A 10 -29.37 -7.55 10.89
C ARG A 10 -30.23 -8.18 11.98
N ASP A 11 -31.20 -8.99 11.56
CA ASP A 11 -32.06 -9.75 12.47
C ASP A 11 -31.41 -11.08 12.92
N LEU A 12 -30.26 -10.96 13.58
CA LEU A 12 -29.52 -12.09 14.15
C LEU A 12 -29.51 -11.99 15.68
N GLN A 13 -29.50 -13.12 16.38
CA GLN A 13 -29.57 -13.16 17.84
C GLN A 13 -28.37 -12.44 18.49
N GLU A 14 -27.20 -12.53 17.86
CA GLU A 14 -25.96 -11.86 18.24
C GLU A 14 -26.09 -10.32 18.15
N CYS A 15 -26.83 -9.83 17.14
CA CYS A 15 -27.09 -8.41 16.95
C CYS A 15 -28.14 -7.86 17.93
N ARG A 16 -29.04 -8.72 18.42
CA ARG A 16 -30.02 -8.35 19.47
C ARG A 16 -29.35 -8.14 20.84
N ASN A 17 -28.24 -8.83 21.09
CA ASN A 17 -27.46 -8.72 22.33
C ASN A 17 -26.52 -7.49 22.35
N ASN A 18 -25.93 -7.12 21.20
CA ASN A 18 -25.00 -5.99 21.06
C ASN A 18 -25.68 -4.78 20.39
N LYS A 19 -26.60 -4.12 21.11
CA LYS A 19 -27.59 -3.23 20.50
C LYS A 19 -27.04 -1.88 19.99
N TYR A 20 -26.06 -1.29 20.67
CA TYR A 20 -25.50 0.02 20.29
C TYR A 20 -24.02 0.14 20.63
N LEU A 21 -23.22 0.53 19.64
CA LEU A 21 -21.81 0.89 19.79
C LEU A 21 -21.66 2.39 19.74
N ARG A 22 -21.00 2.98 20.74
CA ARG A 22 -20.67 4.41 20.71
C ARG A 22 -19.54 4.66 19.69
N GLU A 23 -19.71 5.67 18.86
CA GLU A 23 -18.73 6.01 17.82
C GLU A 23 -17.34 6.30 18.39
N GLU A 24 -17.25 7.05 19.49
CA GLU A 24 -15.99 7.37 20.18
C GLU A 24 -15.17 6.11 20.50
N LEU A 25 -15.81 5.07 21.04
CA LEU A 25 -15.13 3.82 21.41
C LEU A 25 -14.62 3.05 20.18
N ALA A 26 -15.33 3.17 19.06
CA ALA A 26 -14.89 2.59 17.80
C ALA A 26 -13.64 3.34 17.28
N HIS A 27 -13.68 4.67 17.26
CA HIS A 27 -12.55 5.49 16.84
C HIS A 27 -11.31 5.28 17.70
N ASP A 28 -11.47 5.19 19.02
CA ASP A 28 -10.35 4.94 19.94
C ASP A 28 -9.65 3.62 19.60
N THR A 29 -10.44 2.55 19.39
CA THR A 29 -9.91 1.23 19.03
C THR A 29 -9.22 1.26 17.67
N LEU A 30 -9.82 1.91 16.66
CA LEU A 30 -9.22 2.00 15.33
C LEU A 30 -7.91 2.80 15.37
N THR A 31 -7.88 3.89 16.13
CA THR A 31 -6.68 4.74 16.32
C THR A 31 -5.55 3.98 17.01
N GLU A 32 -5.86 3.20 18.06
CA GLU A 32 -4.90 2.32 18.71
C GLU A 32 -4.32 1.30 17.72
N LYS A 33 -5.17 0.69 16.89
CA LYS A 33 -4.73 -0.28 15.89
C LYS A 33 -3.90 0.35 14.78
N LEU A 34 -4.16 1.60 14.40
CA LEU A 34 -3.30 2.32 13.46
C LEU A 34 -1.93 2.67 14.09
N ASP A 35 -1.89 3.01 15.39
CA ASP A 35 -0.64 3.29 16.11
C ASP A 35 0.30 2.08 16.21
N GLU A 36 -0.27 0.88 16.31
CA GLU A 36 0.51 -0.37 16.32
C GLU A 36 1.30 -0.60 15.02
N LEU A 37 0.88 -0.01 13.90
CA LEU A 37 1.56 -0.11 12.61
C LEU A 37 2.82 0.78 12.54
N ILE A 38 2.84 1.87 13.29
CA ILE A 38 3.90 2.88 13.23
C ILE A 38 5.18 2.32 13.84
N CYS A 39 6.25 2.32 13.03
CA CYS A 39 7.58 1.99 13.47
C CYS A 39 8.13 3.16 14.32
N PRO A 40 8.63 2.92 15.53
CA PRO A 40 9.20 3.98 16.38
C PRO A 40 10.52 4.55 15.84
N SER A 41 11.09 3.98 14.77
CA SER A 41 12.30 4.46 14.11
C SER A 41 12.02 4.80 12.64
N PRO A 42 11.69 6.07 12.32
CA PRO A 42 11.39 6.50 10.95
C PRO A 42 12.57 6.29 9.99
N GLU A 43 13.81 6.48 10.48
CA GLU A 43 15.05 6.28 9.68
C GLU A 43 15.13 4.89 9.06
N ILE A 44 14.54 3.87 9.69
CA ILE A 44 14.58 2.47 9.24
C ILE A 44 13.54 2.22 8.16
N VAL A 45 12.36 2.81 8.31
CA VAL A 45 11.32 2.71 7.28
C VAL A 45 11.76 3.47 6.03
N GLU A 46 12.34 4.65 6.19
CA GLU A 46 12.91 5.42 5.08
C GLU A 46 14.03 4.64 4.38
N TRP A 47 14.95 4.04 5.15
CA TRP A 47 15.97 3.16 4.58
C TRP A 47 15.37 1.97 3.82
N LEU A 48 14.35 1.31 4.37
CA LEU A 48 13.67 0.18 3.72
C LEU A 48 13.00 0.60 2.42
N VAL A 49 12.25 1.71 2.44
CA VAL A 49 11.60 2.28 1.25
C VAL A 49 12.64 2.59 0.18
N ASN A 50 13.73 3.28 0.53
CA ASN A 50 14.80 3.60 -0.42
C ASN A 50 15.45 2.34 -1.00
N GLN A 51 15.71 1.32 -0.18
CA GLN A 51 16.25 0.04 -0.66
C GLN A 51 15.29 -0.65 -1.65
N LEU A 52 13.99 -0.71 -1.33
CA LEU A 52 12.99 -1.30 -2.21
C LEU A 52 12.85 -0.52 -3.52
N GLU A 53 12.87 0.81 -3.46
CA GLU A 53 12.85 1.68 -4.64
C GLU A 53 14.11 1.49 -5.50
N ASP A 54 15.29 1.33 -4.90
CA ASP A 54 16.56 1.13 -5.62
C ASP A 54 16.69 -0.28 -6.23
N GLU A 55 16.32 -1.33 -5.48
CA GLU A 55 16.26 -2.71 -5.98
C GLU A 55 15.28 -2.80 -7.16
N TYR A 56 14.16 -2.09 -7.06
CA TYR A 56 13.17 -2.03 -8.12
C TYR A 56 13.68 -1.30 -9.37
N LYS A 57 14.26 -0.10 -9.21
CA LYS A 57 14.87 0.64 -10.35
C LYS A 57 15.85 -0.24 -11.11
N HIS A 58 16.72 -0.96 -10.41
CA HIS A 58 17.70 -1.83 -11.05
C HIS A 58 17.13 -3.12 -11.64
N SER A 59 16.03 -3.66 -11.08
CA SER A 59 15.39 -4.87 -11.60
C SER A 59 14.44 -4.61 -12.78
N ASN A 60 13.94 -3.38 -12.95
CA ASN A 60 12.82 -3.10 -13.85
C ASN A 60 13.20 -2.39 -15.16
N ASP A 61 14.46 -1.97 -15.34
CA ASP A 61 14.92 -1.27 -16.56
C ASP A 61 14.55 -2.05 -17.85
N ALA A 62 14.74 -3.36 -17.87
CA ALA A 62 14.41 -4.19 -19.03
C ALA A 62 12.88 -4.33 -19.28
N ALA A 63 12.09 -4.37 -18.21
CA ALA A 63 10.63 -4.42 -18.31
C ALA A 63 10.05 -3.07 -18.76
N GLU A 64 10.64 -1.96 -18.29
CA GLU A 64 10.29 -0.61 -18.70
C GLU A 64 10.64 -0.32 -20.16
N GLU A 65 11.83 -0.75 -20.62
CA GLU A 65 12.19 -0.70 -22.04
C GLU A 65 11.21 -1.48 -22.92
N TYR A 66 10.81 -2.68 -22.46
CA TYR A 66 9.82 -3.49 -23.16
C TYR A 66 8.44 -2.80 -23.20
N ARG A 67 7.97 -2.26 -22.07
CA ARG A 67 6.71 -1.50 -21.97
C ARG A 67 6.70 -0.30 -22.92
N LYS A 68 7.77 0.50 -22.89
CA LYS A 68 7.96 1.64 -23.79
C LYS A 68 7.95 1.23 -25.27
N SER A 69 8.52 0.06 -25.60
CA SER A 69 8.48 -0.48 -26.96
C SER A 69 7.05 -0.83 -27.41
N LEU A 70 6.21 -1.34 -26.51
CA LEU A 70 4.80 -1.64 -26.77
C LEU A 70 3.97 -0.37 -26.93
N GLU A 71 4.20 0.66 -26.11
CA GLU A 71 3.54 1.97 -26.22
C GLU A 71 3.85 2.63 -27.58
N ILE A 72 5.12 2.65 -28.00
CA ILE A 72 5.53 3.17 -29.32
C ILE A 72 4.85 2.39 -30.45
N LYS A 73 4.74 1.07 -30.32
CA LYS A 73 4.07 0.21 -31.31
C LYS A 73 2.57 0.50 -31.38
N LEU A 74 1.92 0.71 -30.24
CA LEU A 74 0.51 1.06 -30.15
C LEU A 74 0.23 2.40 -30.82
N GLU A 75 1.04 3.42 -30.51
CA GLU A 75 0.90 4.76 -31.10
C GLU A 75 1.06 4.72 -32.63
N ARG A 76 2.03 3.92 -33.11
CA ARG A 76 2.22 3.72 -34.55
C ARG A 76 1.01 3.06 -35.21
N LEU A 77 0.42 2.03 -34.57
CA LEU A 77 -0.76 1.36 -35.11
C LEU A 77 -1.99 2.27 -35.12
N SER A 78 -2.20 3.09 -34.09
CA SER A 78 -3.26 4.10 -34.06
C SER A 78 -3.11 5.12 -35.19
N ARG A 79 -1.89 5.66 -35.39
CA ARG A 79 -1.61 6.58 -36.51
C ARG A 79 -1.85 5.92 -37.87
N MET A 80 -1.48 4.64 -38.03
CA MET A 80 -1.77 3.89 -39.25
C MET A 80 -3.27 3.72 -39.49
N ASP A 81 -4.07 3.54 -38.44
CA ASP A 81 -5.53 3.42 -38.54
C ASP A 81 -6.18 4.75 -38.95
N GLU A 82 -5.72 5.86 -38.37
CA GLU A 82 -6.15 7.21 -38.75
C GLU A 82 -5.82 7.53 -40.22
N MET A 83 -4.59 7.25 -40.65
CA MET A 83 -4.20 7.43 -42.06
C MET A 83 -5.02 6.56 -43.01
N LEU A 84 -5.35 5.33 -42.61
CA LEU A 84 -6.17 4.43 -43.43
C LEU A 84 -7.58 5.00 -43.64
N TYR A 85 -8.12 5.71 -42.66
CA TYR A 85 -9.40 6.41 -42.77
C TYR A 85 -9.31 7.60 -43.73
N ASP A 86 -8.24 8.39 -43.64
CA ASP A 86 -8.01 9.53 -44.56
C ASP A 86 -7.85 9.06 -46.02
N ASP A 87 -7.05 8.01 -46.27
CA ASP A 87 -6.89 7.39 -47.59
C ASP A 87 -8.25 6.91 -48.15
N LYS A 88 -9.14 6.42 -47.28
CA LYS A 88 -10.47 5.98 -47.70
C LYS A 88 -11.36 7.17 -48.09
N LEU A 89 -11.29 8.27 -47.35
CA LEU A 89 -12.02 9.51 -47.65
C LEU A 89 -11.51 10.19 -48.93
N ALA A 90 -10.20 10.15 -49.17
CA ALA A 90 -9.57 10.65 -50.41
C ALA A 90 -9.93 9.79 -51.65
N GLY A 91 -10.38 8.56 -51.43
CA GLY A 91 -10.74 7.62 -52.50
C GLY A 91 -9.55 6.80 -53.01
N ASP A 92 -8.41 6.86 -52.34
CA ASP A 92 -7.18 6.15 -52.71
C ASP A 92 -7.28 4.63 -52.53
N ILE A 93 -8.23 4.18 -51.69
CA ILE A 93 -8.48 2.76 -51.43
C ILE A 93 -9.96 2.35 -51.55
N THR A 94 -10.16 1.11 -52.00
CA THR A 94 -11.50 0.50 -52.07
C THR A 94 -12.05 0.21 -50.67
N LYS A 95 -13.36 0.05 -50.58
CA LYS A 95 -14.03 -0.24 -49.30
C LYS A 95 -13.56 -1.58 -48.72
N GLU A 96 -13.44 -2.59 -49.57
CA GLU A 96 -13.00 -3.94 -49.19
C GLU A 96 -11.57 -3.93 -48.64
N ARG A 97 -10.69 -3.10 -49.24
CA ARG A 97 -9.29 -2.96 -48.80
C ARG A 97 -9.19 -2.22 -47.47
N TYR A 98 -10.02 -1.18 -47.28
CA TYR A 98 -10.15 -0.48 -46.00
C TYR A 98 -10.60 -1.43 -44.90
N GLU A 99 -11.73 -2.13 -45.08
CA GLU A 99 -12.31 -3.02 -44.07
C GLU A 99 -11.34 -4.12 -43.64
N ALA A 100 -10.65 -4.75 -44.60
CA ALA A 100 -9.67 -5.79 -44.32
C ALA A 100 -8.47 -5.26 -43.52
N LYS A 101 -7.96 -4.06 -43.87
CA LYS A 101 -6.81 -3.45 -43.17
C LYS A 101 -7.17 -2.91 -41.81
N HIS A 102 -8.30 -2.23 -41.68
CA HIS A 102 -8.80 -1.68 -40.42
C HIS A 102 -9.00 -2.80 -39.40
N LYS A 103 -9.65 -3.90 -39.80
CA LYS A 103 -9.81 -5.09 -38.95
C LYS A 103 -8.46 -5.65 -38.47
N SER A 104 -7.50 -5.78 -39.39
CA SER A 104 -6.16 -6.28 -39.05
C SER A 104 -5.38 -5.36 -38.13
N ILE A 105 -5.55 -4.03 -38.24
CA ILE A 105 -4.93 -3.06 -37.34
C ILE A 105 -5.58 -3.13 -35.96
N LEU A 106 -6.91 -3.22 -35.88
CA LEU A 106 -7.64 -3.39 -34.62
C LEU A 106 -7.24 -4.66 -33.86
N GLU A 107 -7.08 -5.79 -34.56
CA GLU A 107 -6.58 -7.04 -33.97
C GLU A 107 -5.16 -6.88 -33.39
N GLN A 108 -4.29 -6.17 -34.10
CA GLN A 108 -2.93 -5.88 -33.63
C GLN A 108 -2.92 -4.91 -32.44
N ILE A 109 -3.77 -3.89 -32.45
CA ILE A 109 -3.96 -2.96 -31.33
C ILE A 109 -4.41 -3.73 -30.09
N GLN A 110 -5.39 -4.62 -30.23
CA GLN A 110 -5.88 -5.41 -29.10
C GLN A 110 -4.77 -6.32 -28.55
N THR A 111 -4.03 -6.99 -29.42
CA THR A 111 -2.90 -7.86 -29.00
C THR A 111 -1.85 -7.06 -28.23
N VAL A 112 -1.46 -5.88 -28.72
CA VAL A 112 -0.47 -5.02 -28.05
C VAL A 112 -1.01 -4.49 -26.71
N LYS A 113 -2.31 -4.20 -26.60
CA LYS A 113 -2.94 -3.83 -25.32
C LYS A 113 -2.95 -4.97 -24.32
N ASP A 114 -3.20 -6.19 -24.77
CA ASP A 114 -3.17 -7.38 -23.91
C ASP A 114 -1.74 -7.65 -23.41
N ASP A 115 -0.73 -7.55 -24.29
CA ASP A 115 0.68 -7.66 -23.95
C ASP A 115 1.13 -6.57 -22.96
N LEU A 116 0.64 -5.34 -23.13
CA LEU A 116 0.90 -4.21 -22.24
C LEU A 116 0.27 -4.46 -20.86
N SER A 117 -0.97 -4.94 -20.81
CA SER A 117 -1.63 -5.30 -19.56
C SER A 117 -0.90 -6.41 -18.80
N ILE A 118 -0.33 -7.37 -19.51
CA ILE A 118 0.52 -8.41 -18.90
C ILE A 118 1.80 -7.77 -18.35
N ALA A 119 2.49 -6.95 -19.14
CA ALA A 119 3.71 -6.27 -18.71
C ALA A 119 3.48 -5.40 -17.45
N ASP A 120 2.38 -4.64 -17.40
CA ASP A 120 2.00 -3.81 -16.25
C ASP A 120 1.64 -4.64 -15.02
N SER A 121 0.95 -5.78 -15.22
CA SER A 121 0.51 -6.65 -14.12
C SER A 121 1.63 -7.43 -13.44
N THR A 122 2.84 -7.48 -14.03
CA THR A 122 3.95 -8.31 -13.56
C THR A 122 5.05 -7.43 -12.95
N SER A 123 5.30 -7.66 -11.66
CA SER A 123 6.28 -7.00 -10.76
C SER A 123 6.13 -5.50 -10.51
N ALA A 124 6.05 -4.64 -11.52
CA ALA A 124 6.16 -3.18 -11.39
C ALA A 124 5.11 -2.56 -10.46
N GLN A 125 3.86 -2.67 -10.87
CA GLN A 125 2.72 -2.12 -10.14
C GLN A 125 2.62 -2.70 -8.71
N ARG A 126 2.89 -4.00 -8.54
CA ARG A 126 2.81 -4.66 -7.22
C ARG A 126 3.89 -4.18 -6.25
N HIS A 127 5.05 -3.74 -6.73
CA HIS A 127 6.11 -3.20 -5.88
C HIS A 127 5.81 -1.75 -5.47
N GLU A 128 5.31 -0.93 -6.39
CA GLU A 128 4.84 0.42 -6.09
C GLU A 128 3.69 0.38 -5.07
N GLU A 129 2.69 -0.48 -5.30
CA GLU A 129 1.59 -0.71 -4.34
C GLU A 129 2.11 -1.16 -2.97
N ALA A 130 3.14 -2.02 -2.92
CA ALA A 130 3.73 -2.46 -1.65
C ALA A 130 4.47 -1.32 -0.93
N ILE A 131 5.20 -0.47 -1.65
CA ILE A 131 5.90 0.69 -1.09
C ILE A 131 4.89 1.71 -0.57
N ASP A 132 3.84 2.00 -1.34
CA ASP A 132 2.78 2.91 -0.95
C ASP A 132 2.05 2.40 0.29
N LEU A 133 1.79 1.10 0.38
CA LEU A 133 1.18 0.49 1.55
C LEU A 133 2.10 0.57 2.79
N ILE A 134 3.43 0.47 2.64
CA ILE A 134 4.38 0.73 3.75
C ILE A 134 4.27 2.18 4.19
N LYS A 135 4.30 3.13 3.26
CA LYS A 135 4.19 4.57 3.58
C LYS A 135 2.88 4.85 4.32
N LEU A 136 1.77 4.34 3.79
CA LEU A 136 0.45 4.46 4.40
C LEU A 136 0.43 3.91 5.84
N THR A 137 1.03 2.74 6.10
CA THR A 137 1.05 2.19 7.48
C THR A 137 1.73 3.11 8.50
N GLN A 138 2.61 4.02 8.07
CA GLN A 138 3.31 4.95 8.95
C GLN A 138 2.54 6.27 9.15
N THR A 139 1.72 6.69 8.18
CA THR A 139 0.98 7.97 8.22
C THR A 139 -0.51 7.81 8.50
N ALA A 140 -1.06 6.60 8.35
CA ALA A 140 -2.50 6.33 8.38
C ALA A 140 -3.19 6.79 9.66
N LYS A 141 -2.52 6.73 10.82
CA LYS A 141 -3.09 7.25 12.07
C LYS A 141 -3.31 8.75 11.99
N ASP A 142 -2.29 9.50 11.56
CA ASP A 142 -2.33 10.96 11.50
C ASP A 142 -3.33 11.41 10.43
N GLU A 143 -3.32 10.77 9.26
CA GLU A 143 -4.31 11.01 8.20
C GLU A 143 -5.73 10.71 8.68
N TYR A 144 -5.96 9.58 9.36
CA TYR A 144 -7.28 9.22 9.88
C TYR A 144 -7.84 10.24 10.89
N LEU A 145 -6.96 10.81 11.71
CA LEU A 145 -7.31 11.81 12.73
C LEU A 145 -7.46 13.22 12.16
N ASP A 146 -6.99 13.47 10.95
CA ASP A 146 -7.15 14.75 10.28
C ASP A 146 -8.64 15.11 10.13
N SER A 147 -8.96 16.36 10.48
CA SER A 147 -10.31 16.93 10.37
C SER A 147 -10.66 17.32 8.93
N ASP A 148 -9.66 17.53 8.08
CA ASP A 148 -9.84 18.05 6.72
C ASP A 148 -10.07 16.92 5.70
N ILE A 149 -9.85 15.66 6.08
CA ILE A 149 -10.07 14.52 5.18
C ILE A 149 -11.53 14.06 5.17
N THR A 150 -11.97 13.55 4.02
CA THR A 150 -13.36 13.10 3.82
C THR A 150 -13.66 11.77 4.51
N SER A 151 -14.95 11.50 4.73
CA SER A 151 -15.39 10.20 5.27
C SER A 151 -15.04 9.04 4.34
N GLU A 152 -15.07 9.26 3.02
CA GLU A 152 -14.61 8.29 2.02
C GLU A 152 -13.12 8.00 2.14
N ALA A 153 -12.27 9.03 2.34
CA ALA A 153 -10.83 8.83 2.54
C ALA A 153 -10.56 8.02 3.82
N LYS A 154 -11.25 8.33 4.92
CA LYS A 154 -11.19 7.53 6.17
C LYS A 154 -11.55 6.07 5.92
N ARG A 155 -12.60 5.81 5.13
CA ARG A 155 -13.00 4.43 4.78
C ARG A 155 -11.96 3.74 3.91
N SER A 156 -11.30 4.46 2.99
CA SER A 156 -10.25 3.91 2.16
C SER A 156 -9.09 3.39 3.01
N ILE A 157 -8.56 4.23 3.90
CA ILE A 157 -7.48 3.85 4.84
C ILE A 157 -7.83 2.57 5.60
N LEU A 158 -9.04 2.52 6.16
CA LEU A 158 -9.50 1.36 6.93
C LEU A 158 -9.64 0.09 6.07
N THR A 159 -10.16 0.22 4.85
CA THR A 159 -10.41 -0.94 3.95
C THR A 159 -9.10 -1.49 3.39
N GLU A 160 -8.10 -0.65 3.24
CA GLU A 160 -6.78 -1.01 2.72
C GLU A 160 -5.92 -1.71 3.78
N LEU A 161 -6.01 -1.26 5.04
CA LEU A 161 -5.20 -1.81 6.14
C LEU A 161 -5.89 -2.95 6.90
N PHE A 162 -7.23 -3.00 6.91
CA PHE A 162 -8.00 -3.98 7.68
C PHE A 162 -8.80 -4.92 6.78
N GLU A 163 -8.59 -6.23 6.97
CA GLU A 163 -9.38 -7.28 6.32
C GLU A 163 -10.82 -7.30 6.85
N SER A 164 -10.99 -7.05 8.15
CA SER A 164 -12.33 -6.96 8.75
C SER A 164 -12.33 -6.16 10.05
N VAL A 165 -13.44 -5.47 10.29
CA VAL A 165 -13.76 -4.80 11.56
C VAL A 165 -15.05 -5.41 12.09
N THR A 166 -15.00 -5.99 13.28
CA THR A 166 -16.11 -6.75 13.87
C THR A 166 -16.44 -6.20 15.26
N LEU A 167 -17.71 -6.30 15.65
CA LEU A 167 -18.16 -5.96 17.00
C LEU A 167 -18.36 -7.27 17.77
N LYS A 168 -17.60 -7.45 18.85
CA LYS A 168 -17.72 -8.61 19.74
C LYS A 168 -17.73 -8.13 21.18
N ASP A 169 -18.71 -8.59 21.96
CA ASP A 169 -18.82 -8.30 23.39
C ASP A 169 -18.73 -6.79 23.71
N ASN A 170 -19.42 -5.97 22.92
CA ASN A 170 -19.44 -4.51 23.03
C ASN A 170 -18.07 -3.81 22.82
N SER A 171 -17.10 -4.53 22.24
CA SER A 171 -15.78 -4.05 21.85
C SER A 171 -15.54 -4.23 20.35
N VAL A 172 -14.86 -3.27 19.73
CA VAL A 172 -14.45 -3.38 18.32
C VAL A 172 -13.21 -4.26 18.25
N SER A 173 -13.21 -5.22 17.34
CA SER A 173 -12.07 -6.08 17.05
C SER A 173 -11.72 -5.97 15.57
N VAL A 174 -10.44 -5.77 15.30
CA VAL A 174 -9.91 -5.54 13.95
C VAL A 174 -9.00 -6.68 13.57
N LYS A 175 -9.13 -7.16 12.34
CA LYS A 175 -8.18 -8.07 11.70
C LYS A 175 -7.45 -7.29 10.61
N TYR A 176 -6.13 -7.17 10.73
CA TYR A 176 -5.30 -6.58 9.69
C TYR A 176 -5.32 -7.42 8.41
N THR A 177 -5.07 -6.78 7.28
CA THR A 177 -4.63 -7.51 6.08
C THR A 177 -3.29 -8.20 6.37
N PHE A 178 -2.94 -9.24 5.61
CA PHE A 178 -1.68 -9.96 5.78
C PHE A 178 -0.45 -9.02 5.77
N PHE A 179 -0.49 -8.02 4.89
CA PHE A 179 0.56 -7.03 4.78
C PHE A 179 0.67 -6.15 6.03
N ALA A 180 -0.44 -5.52 6.43
CA ALA A 180 -0.49 -4.67 7.61
C ALA A 180 -0.13 -5.46 8.90
N GLU A 181 -0.53 -6.74 8.99
CA GLU A 181 -0.12 -7.62 10.09
C GLU A 181 1.39 -7.84 10.14
N SER A 182 2.02 -8.00 8.97
CA SER A 182 3.47 -8.19 8.87
C SER A 182 4.22 -6.93 9.31
N VAL A 183 3.75 -5.75 8.90
CA VAL A 183 4.28 -4.46 9.37
C VAL A 183 4.08 -4.31 10.87
N ALA A 184 2.89 -4.57 11.41
CA ALA A 184 2.60 -4.49 12.84
C ALA A 184 3.55 -5.35 13.68
N LYS A 185 3.81 -6.61 13.25
CA LYS A 185 4.76 -7.51 13.91
C LYS A 185 6.17 -6.94 13.96
N ARG A 186 6.64 -6.37 12.85
CA ARG A 186 7.96 -5.75 12.76
C ARG A 186 8.06 -4.48 13.62
N SER A 187 7.05 -3.60 13.56
CA SER A 187 6.96 -2.40 14.39
C SER A 187 6.96 -2.72 15.88
N ARG A 188 6.19 -3.73 16.33
CA ARG A 188 6.20 -4.20 17.72
C ARG A 188 7.57 -4.73 18.14
N LYS A 189 8.21 -5.56 17.32
CA LYS A 189 9.56 -6.07 17.61
C LYS A 189 10.59 -4.94 17.68
N THR A 190 10.47 -3.90 16.85
CA THR A 190 11.30 -2.69 16.97
C THR A 190 11.06 -1.98 18.32
N LYS A 191 9.78 -1.80 18.72
CA LYS A 191 9.42 -1.20 20.01
C LYS A 191 10.06 -1.98 21.17
N GLU A 192 9.95 -3.31 21.17
CA GLU A 192 10.55 -4.20 22.18
C GLU A 192 12.08 -4.07 22.27
N ILE A 193 12.79 -4.03 21.12
CA ILE A 193 14.26 -3.86 21.08
C ILE A 193 14.65 -2.50 21.69
N MET A 194 13.96 -1.43 21.29
CA MET A 194 14.25 -0.08 21.79
C MET A 194 13.94 0.08 23.29
N GLU A 195 12.85 -0.53 23.77
CA GLU A 195 12.51 -0.56 25.19
C GLU A 195 13.50 -1.37 26.02
N GLY A 196 13.93 -2.53 25.53
CA GLY A 196 14.94 -3.39 26.16
C GLY A 196 16.29 -2.68 26.32
N GLN A 197 16.75 -1.96 25.29
CA GLN A 197 17.98 -1.16 25.38
C GLN A 197 17.86 0.01 26.37
N ASN A 198 16.70 0.67 26.43
CA ASN A 198 16.44 1.71 27.43
C ASN A 198 16.50 1.17 28.87
N MET A 199 16.05 -0.06 29.11
CA MET A 199 16.15 -0.70 30.42
C MET A 199 17.60 -1.04 30.79
N LEU A 200 18.38 -1.61 29.87
CA LEU A 200 19.81 -1.91 30.08
C LEU A 200 20.63 -0.64 30.40
N ASN A 201 20.39 0.44 29.65
CA ASN A 201 21.03 1.73 29.87
C ASN A 201 20.70 2.37 31.24
N ARG A 202 19.54 2.06 31.84
CA ARG A 202 19.17 2.54 33.17
C ARG A 202 19.85 1.75 34.28
N THR A 203 20.13 0.47 34.07
CA THR A 203 20.90 -0.36 35.01
C THR A 203 22.40 -0.05 34.98
N ASP A 204 22.97 0.27 33.81
CA ASP A 204 24.41 0.55 33.67
C ASP A 204 24.83 1.93 34.20
N LYS A 205 23.90 2.90 34.25
CA LYS A 205 24.13 4.22 34.87
C LYS A 205 24.38 4.17 36.38
N ASN A 206 24.20 3.02 37.03
CA ASN A 206 24.55 2.82 38.45
C ASN A 206 26.01 2.41 38.67
N ASN A 207 26.85 2.35 37.63
CA ASN A 207 28.29 2.17 37.75
C ASN A 207 29.03 3.34 37.07
N GLU A 208 29.77 4.12 37.85
CA GLU A 208 30.34 5.44 37.49
C GLU A 208 31.37 5.46 36.33
N ASN A 209 31.65 4.36 35.61
CA ASN A 209 32.84 4.32 34.75
C ASN A 209 32.70 3.76 33.33
N ASN A 210 31.51 3.57 32.76
CA ASN A 210 31.39 3.20 31.34
C ASN A 210 30.52 4.16 30.53
N ARG A 211 31.24 5.06 29.84
CA ARG A 211 30.97 5.77 28.58
C ARG A 211 29.57 5.58 27.97
N GLY A 212 28.80 6.67 27.97
CA GLY A 212 27.61 6.89 27.15
C GLY A 212 27.93 7.06 25.66
N GLU A 213 28.54 6.04 25.06
CA GLU A 213 28.60 5.80 23.61
C GLU A 213 28.26 4.33 23.35
N ILE A 214 27.16 3.83 23.91
CA ILE A 214 26.52 2.64 23.36
C ILE A 214 25.92 3.09 22.04
N ASN A 215 26.55 2.64 20.96
CA ASN A 215 26.51 3.25 19.64
C ASN A 215 25.08 3.23 19.06
N LYS A 216 24.59 4.36 18.53
CA LYS A 216 23.44 4.41 17.60
C LYS A 216 23.58 3.36 16.48
N LYS A 217 24.82 2.95 16.17
CA LYS A 217 25.20 1.88 15.25
C LYS A 217 24.76 0.49 15.69
N ASP A 218 24.82 0.16 16.98
CA ASP A 218 24.47 -1.16 17.51
C ASP A 218 22.94 -1.37 17.51
N LEU A 219 22.17 -0.35 17.91
CA LEU A 219 20.70 -0.36 17.78
C LEU A 219 20.24 -0.48 16.32
N LYS A 220 20.91 0.21 15.38
CA LYS A 220 20.62 0.06 13.94
C LYS A 220 20.90 -1.37 13.45
N ASN A 221 22.02 -1.96 13.87
CA ASN A 221 22.37 -3.34 13.50
C ASN A 221 21.36 -4.37 14.03
N GLU A 222 20.67 -4.10 15.15
CA GLU A 222 19.66 -4.99 15.72
C GLU A 222 18.28 -4.83 15.06
N ILE A 223 17.90 -3.62 14.64
CA ILE A 223 16.58 -3.38 14.05
C ILE A 223 16.56 -3.64 12.54
N TYR A 224 17.62 -3.34 11.78
CA TYR A 224 17.63 -3.52 10.32
C TYR A 224 17.27 -4.95 9.88
N PRO A 225 17.80 -6.03 10.53
CA PRO A 225 17.42 -7.41 10.21
C PRO A 225 15.95 -7.77 10.49
N VAL A 226 15.24 -7.00 11.34
CA VAL A 226 13.80 -7.21 11.58
C VAL A 226 12.97 -6.87 10.33
N TRP A 227 13.48 -5.94 9.52
CA TRP A 227 12.79 -5.41 8.34
C TRP A 227 13.32 -5.96 7.02
N GLN A 228 14.54 -6.51 7.01
CA GLN A 228 15.03 -7.36 5.92
C GLN A 228 14.31 -8.71 5.98
N GLY A 229 13.33 -8.92 5.10
CA GLY A 229 12.65 -10.21 5.00
C GLY A 229 13.64 -11.36 4.80
N HIS A 230 13.38 -12.49 5.46
CA HIS A 230 13.95 -13.79 5.10
C HIS A 230 13.07 -14.47 4.05
#